data_AF-A0A535UZC3-F1
#
_entry.id   AF-A0A535UZC3-F1
#
_cell.length_a   1.000
_cell.length_b   1.000
_cell.length_c   1.000
_cell.angle_alpha   90.00
_cell.angle_beta   90.00
_cell.angle_gamma   90.00
#
_symmetry.space_group_name_H-M   'P 1'
#
loop_
_entity.id
_entity.type
_entity.pdbx_description
1 polymer ?
#
loop_
_entity_poly.entity_id
_entity_poly.type
_entity_poly.pdbx_seq_one_letter_code
_entity_poly.pdbx_strand_id
1 'polypeptide(L)'
;NAGASELQHLESQGRPLYAHVVELAARLNGHGNVGLVIGATAPGPVAEVRRVTDLPFLLPGVGAQGGDVEASVRAAWNGDPASCLISASRSVLFAPDAAREAARLKAQINAAAGVRA
;
A
#
# COMPACT_ATOMS: atom_id res chain seq x y z
N ASN A 1 0.27 1.83 12.19
CA ASN A 1 0.12 2.58 13.47
C ASN A 1 1.09 1.99 14.49
N ALA A 2 1.27 2.61 15.66
CA ALA A 2 2.23 2.12 16.67
C ALA A 2 1.91 0.70 17.16
N GLY A 3 0.63 0.36 17.37
CA GLY A 3 0.21 -0.97 17.82
C GLY A 3 0.28 -2.08 16.78
N ALA A 4 0.70 -1.81 15.53
CA ALA A 4 0.82 -2.86 14.51
C ALA A 4 1.81 -3.96 14.93
N SER A 5 2.89 -3.57 15.63
CA SER A 5 3.91 -4.51 16.10
C SER A 5 3.43 -5.46 17.20
N GLU A 6 2.36 -5.12 17.92
CA GLU A 6 1.84 -5.95 19.02
C GLU A 6 1.24 -7.27 18.51
N LEU A 7 0.82 -7.33 17.24
CA LEU A 7 0.24 -8.53 16.64
C LEU A 7 0.93 -8.91 15.32
N GLN A 8 1.04 -7.98 14.37
CA GLN A 8 1.44 -8.30 13.00
C GLN A 8 2.90 -8.78 12.91
N HIS A 9 3.74 -8.34 13.85
CA HIS A 9 5.16 -8.73 13.93
C HIS A 9 5.43 -9.83 14.95
N LEU A 10 4.41 -10.42 15.58
CA LEU A 10 4.61 -11.59 16.43
C LEU A 10 5.18 -12.73 15.59
N GLU A 11 6.19 -13.42 16.12
CA GLU A 11 6.75 -14.58 15.46
C GLU A 11 5.82 -15.79 15.60
N SER A 12 5.61 -16.48 14.48
CA SER A 12 4.92 -17.76 14.42
C SER A 12 5.64 -18.63 13.39
N GLN A 13 6.12 -19.80 13.82
CA GLN A 13 6.85 -20.74 12.94
C GLN A 13 8.03 -20.07 12.19
N GLY A 14 8.78 -19.20 12.87
CA GLY A 14 9.96 -18.53 12.32
C GLY A 14 9.68 -17.41 11.32
N ARG A 15 8.43 -16.95 11.21
CA ARG A 15 8.02 -15.82 10.34
C ARG A 15 7.05 -14.90 11.07
N PRO A 16 6.99 -13.60 10.73
CA PRO A 16 6.02 -12.69 11.33
C PRO A 16 4.58 -13.08 10.96
N LEU A 17 3.64 -12.84 11.87
CA LEU A 17 2.23 -13.20 11.71
C LEU A 17 1.63 -12.68 10.40
N TYR A 18 1.99 -11.46 9.97
CA TYR A 18 1.49 -10.90 8.72
C TYR A 18 1.84 -11.77 7.50
N ALA A 19 2.97 -12.49 7.51
CA ALA A 19 3.37 -13.34 6.39
C ALA A 19 2.40 -14.53 6.21
N HIS A 20 1.92 -15.09 7.32
CA HIS A 20 0.88 -16.13 7.30
C HIS A 20 -0.46 -15.59 6.78
N VAL A 21 -0.78 -14.33 7.06
CA VAL A 21 -1.98 -13.66 6.53
C VAL A 21 -1.88 -13.48 5.01
N VAL A 22 -0.70 -13.11 4.48
CA VAL A 22 -0.46 -12.99 3.04
C VAL A 22 -0.67 -14.34 2.33
N GLU A 23 -0.15 -15.42 2.89
CA GLU A 23 -0.36 -16.78 2.35
C GLU A 23 -1.83 -17.19 2.40
N LEU A 24 -2.51 -16.90 3.51
CA LEU A 24 -3.94 -17.19 3.64
C LEU A 24 -4.75 -16.41 2.59
N ALA A 25 -4.45 -15.13 2.39
CA ALA A 25 -5.11 -14.30 1.40
C ALA A 25 -4.95 -14.88 -0.02
N ALA A 26 -3.75 -15.31 -0.39
CA ALA A 26 -3.49 -15.95 -1.68
C ALA A 26 -4.28 -17.25 -1.84
N ARG A 27 -4.34 -18.10 -0.80
CA ARG A 27 -5.13 -19.34 -0.83
C ARG A 27 -6.64 -19.10 -0.95
N LEU A 28 -7.15 -18.03 -0.33
CA LEU A 28 -8.58 -17.69 -0.36
C LEU A 28 -8.99 -16.95 -1.64
N ASN A 29 -8.06 -16.52 -2.49
CA ASN A 29 -8.33 -15.72 -3.68
C ASN A 29 -8.88 -16.52 -4.88
N GLY A 30 -9.76 -17.50 -4.65
CA GLY A 30 -10.32 -18.34 -5.71
C GLY A 30 -11.16 -17.58 -6.75
N HIS A 31 -11.68 -16.40 -6.40
CA HIS A 31 -12.50 -15.56 -7.27
C HIS A 31 -11.81 -14.26 -7.72
N GLY A 32 -10.51 -14.09 -7.44
CA GLY A 32 -9.78 -12.86 -7.82
C GLY A 32 -10.29 -11.58 -7.13
N ASN A 33 -10.85 -11.71 -5.91
CA ASN A 33 -11.50 -10.62 -5.18
C ASN A 33 -10.88 -10.35 -3.79
N VAL A 34 -9.68 -10.88 -3.54
CA VAL A 34 -8.92 -10.65 -2.31
C VAL A 34 -7.80 -9.65 -2.57
N GLY A 35 -7.61 -8.72 -1.64
CA GLY A 35 -6.49 -7.79 -1.63
C GLY A 35 -5.92 -7.63 -0.22
N LEU A 36 -4.80 -6.91 -0.12
CA LEU A 36 -4.09 -6.69 1.14
C LEU A 36 -4.07 -5.22 1.50
N VAL A 37 -4.29 -4.90 2.78
CA VAL A 37 -4.15 -3.54 3.29
C VAL A 37 -2.79 -3.42 3.97
N ILE A 38 -1.92 -2.56 3.44
CA ILE A 38 -0.56 -2.38 3.94
C ILE A 38 -0.32 -0.90 4.18
N GLY A 39 0.06 -0.50 5.39
CA GLY A 39 0.26 0.92 5.72
C GLY A 39 1.39 1.54 4.89
N ALA A 40 1.11 2.67 4.22
CA ALA A 40 2.08 3.40 3.38
C ALA A 40 3.22 4.08 4.17
N THR A 41 3.21 4.00 5.50
CA THR A 41 4.23 4.63 6.37
C THR A 41 5.50 3.78 6.51
N ALA A 42 5.53 2.58 5.92
CA ALA A 42 6.67 1.66 6.00
C ALA A 42 6.93 0.99 4.63
N PRO A 43 7.77 1.58 3.76
CA PRO A 43 8.01 1.05 2.41
C PRO A 43 8.74 -0.32 2.41
N GLY A 44 9.51 -0.64 3.46
CA GLY A 44 10.17 -1.95 3.62
C GLY A 44 9.18 -3.13 3.63
N PRO A 45 8.22 -3.17 4.57
CA PRO A 45 7.15 -4.17 4.58
C PRO A 45 6.35 -4.27 3.28
N VAL A 46 6.08 -3.15 2.61
CA VAL A 46 5.38 -3.16 1.30
C VAL A 46 6.19 -3.94 0.27
N ALA A 47 7.50 -3.67 0.16
CA ALA A 47 8.38 -4.40 -0.75
C ALA A 47 8.56 -5.87 -0.36
N GLU A 48 8.63 -6.18 0.93
CA GLU A 48 8.69 -7.55 1.44
C GLU A 48 7.47 -8.36 1.01
N VAL A 49 6.26 -7.82 1.20
CA VAL A 49 5.02 -8.48 0.80
C VAL A 49 4.92 -8.57 -0.73
N ARG A 50 5.29 -7.53 -1.47
CA ARG A 50 5.25 -7.58 -2.94
C ARG A 50 6.14 -8.68 -3.53
N ARG A 51 7.26 -9.03 -2.90
CA ARG A 51 8.11 -10.14 -3.37
C ARG A 51 7.45 -11.52 -3.33
N VAL A 52 6.37 -11.68 -2.56
CA VAL A 52 5.74 -12.99 -2.33
C VAL A 52 4.30 -13.08 -2.84
N THR A 53 3.75 -12.00 -3.40
CA THR A 53 2.37 -12.03 -3.93
C THR A 53 2.11 -10.95 -4.99
N ASP A 54 1.25 -11.28 -5.96
CA ASP A 54 0.71 -10.36 -6.97
C ASP A 54 -0.66 -9.77 -6.59
N LEU A 55 -1.16 -10.05 -5.38
CA LEU A 55 -2.45 -9.51 -4.93
C LEU A 55 -2.48 -7.97 -4.99
N PRO A 56 -3.65 -7.37 -5.24
CA PRO A 56 -3.80 -5.92 -5.21
C PRO A 56 -3.64 -5.39 -3.78
N PHE A 57 -2.92 -4.27 -3.65
CA PHE A 57 -2.68 -3.61 -2.37
C PHE A 57 -3.53 -2.37 -2.22
N LEU A 58 -4.12 -2.16 -1.04
CA LEU A 58 -4.62 -0.87 -0.60
C LEU A 58 -3.58 -0.25 0.35
N LEU A 59 -3.08 0.93 0.00
CA LEU A 59 -2.06 1.66 0.74
C LEU A 59 -2.64 2.92 1.40
N PRO A 60 -3.17 2.84 2.64
CA PRO A 60 -3.62 4.00 3.39
C PRO A 60 -2.43 4.71 4.05
N GLY A 61 -2.58 6.03 4.26
CA GLY A 61 -1.64 6.81 5.07
C GLY A 61 -0.69 7.71 4.29
N VAL A 62 -0.89 7.85 2.99
CA VAL A 62 -0.25 8.88 2.18
C VAL A 62 -0.72 10.28 2.60
N GLY A 63 0.22 11.24 2.67
CA GLY A 63 -0.06 12.65 2.98
C GLY A 63 -0.12 12.92 4.49
N ALA A 64 -1.32 12.89 5.07
CA ALA A 64 -1.55 13.36 6.45
C ALA A 64 -0.83 12.56 7.54
N GLN A 65 -0.39 11.33 7.26
CA GLN A 65 0.38 10.48 8.18
C GLN A 65 1.87 10.45 7.84
N GLY A 66 2.32 11.33 6.94
CA GLY A 66 3.73 11.42 6.53
C GLY A 66 4.22 10.27 5.66
N GLY A 67 3.31 9.45 5.10
CA GLY A 67 3.69 8.38 4.18
C GLY A 67 4.30 8.92 2.89
N ASP A 68 5.46 8.38 2.52
CA ASP A 68 6.15 8.68 1.27
C ASP A 68 5.42 7.98 0.11
N VAL A 69 4.73 8.79 -0.71
CA VAL A 69 3.96 8.32 -1.87
C VAL A 69 4.86 7.62 -2.87
N GLU A 70 6.02 8.20 -3.15
CA GLU A 70 6.90 7.69 -4.18
C GLU A 70 7.50 6.35 -3.76
N ALA A 71 8.04 6.27 -2.54
CA ALA A 71 8.59 5.02 -2.03
C ALA A 71 7.52 3.92 -1.92
N SER A 72 6.31 4.26 -1.48
CA SER A 72 5.20 3.30 -1.36
C SER A 72 4.75 2.77 -2.71
N VAL A 73 4.59 3.64 -3.72
CA VAL A 73 4.21 3.24 -5.08
C VAL A 73 5.31 2.39 -5.70
N ARG A 74 6.58 2.82 -5.61
CA ARG A 74 7.72 2.04 -6.14
C ARG A 74 7.82 0.65 -5.50
N ALA A 75 7.52 0.53 -4.20
CA ALA A 75 7.53 -0.74 -3.50
C ALA A 75 6.35 -1.66 -3.86
N ALA A 76 5.19 -1.09 -4.21
CA ALA A 76 3.95 -1.84 -4.44
C ALA A 76 3.62 -2.12 -5.92
N TRP A 77 4.09 -1.27 -6.84
CA TRP A 77 3.82 -1.36 -8.27
C TRP A 77 4.48 -2.61 -8.88
N ASN A 78 3.72 -3.41 -9.61
CA ASN A 78 4.23 -4.59 -10.33
C ASN A 78 4.01 -4.51 -11.85
N GLY A 79 3.56 -3.37 -12.39
CA GLY A 79 3.23 -3.18 -13.80
C GLY A 79 1.75 -3.33 -14.13
N ASP A 80 0.93 -3.91 -13.25
CA ASP A 80 -0.52 -3.99 -13.40
C ASP A 80 -1.19 -2.71 -12.82
N PRO A 81 -2.03 -1.98 -13.59
CA PRO A 81 -2.82 -0.86 -13.10
C PRO A 81 -3.68 -1.17 -11.85
N ALA A 82 -4.05 -2.43 -11.63
CA ALA A 82 -4.79 -2.88 -10.46
C ALA A 82 -3.90 -3.23 -9.25
N SER A 83 -2.57 -3.19 -9.38
CA SER A 83 -1.65 -3.73 -8.36
C SER A 83 -1.69 -2.97 -7.03
N CYS A 84 -1.94 -1.66 -7.07
CA CYS A 84 -1.97 -0.84 -5.87
C CYS A 84 -2.92 0.35 -5.97
N LEU A 85 -3.72 0.55 -4.93
CA LEU A 85 -4.59 1.69 -4.73
C LEU A 85 -4.04 2.54 -3.57
N ILE A 86 -3.68 3.78 -3.86
CA ILE A 86 -3.26 4.74 -2.84
C ILE A 86 -4.48 5.47 -2.29
N SER A 87 -4.68 5.42 -0.98
CA SER A 87 -5.78 6.13 -0.32
C SER A 87 -5.31 7.44 0.32
N ALA A 88 -5.86 8.55 -0.17
CA ALA A 88 -5.63 9.90 0.33
C ALA A 88 -6.99 10.61 0.55
N SER A 89 -7.40 10.75 1.82
CA SER A 89 -8.68 11.39 2.17
C SER A 89 -8.47 12.74 2.85
N ARG A 90 -7.94 12.76 4.08
CA ARG A 90 -7.79 14.00 4.88
C ARG A 90 -6.85 15.02 4.26
N SER A 91 -5.79 14.58 3.58
CA SER A 91 -4.86 15.48 2.88
C SER A 91 -5.56 16.24 1.75
N VAL A 92 -6.50 15.61 1.06
CA VAL A 92 -7.29 16.23 -0.03
C VAL A 92 -8.45 17.04 0.55
N LEU A 93 -9.23 16.45 1.45
CA LEU A 93 -10.45 17.06 2.02
C LEU A 93 -10.16 18.37 2.76
N PHE A 94 -9.03 18.44 3.48
CA PHE A 94 -8.65 19.60 4.26
C PHE A 94 -7.57 20.47 3.59
N ALA A 95 -7.25 20.22 2.32
CA ALA A 95 -6.38 21.10 1.56
C ALA A 95 -7.08 22.46 1.32
N PRO A 96 -6.33 23.57 1.24
CA PRO A 96 -6.88 24.85 0.81
C PRO A 96 -7.54 24.80 -0.58
N ASP A 97 -7.13 23.85 -1.42
CA ASP A 97 -7.69 23.56 -2.73
C ASP A 97 -7.63 22.05 -2.97
N ALA A 98 -8.76 21.37 -2.78
CA ALA A 98 -8.87 19.93 -2.89
C ALA A 98 -8.58 19.42 -4.31
N ALA A 99 -9.01 20.16 -5.34
CA ALA A 99 -8.82 19.75 -6.74
C ALA A 99 -7.32 19.78 -7.10
N ARG A 100 -6.62 20.84 -6.70
CA ARG A 100 -5.18 20.96 -6.90
C ARG A 100 -4.40 19.90 -6.15
N GLU A 101 -4.77 19.60 -4.90
CA GLU A 101 -4.08 18.57 -4.10
C GLU A 101 -4.30 17.16 -4.68
N ALA A 102 -5.51 16.84 -5.11
CA ALA A 102 -5.79 15.58 -5.79
C ALA A 102 -5.00 15.43 -7.09
N ALA A 103 -4.92 16.49 -7.90
CA ALA A 103 -4.12 16.50 -9.14
C ALA A 103 -2.61 16.32 -8.85
N ARG A 104 -2.11 16.97 -7.81
CA ARG A 104 -0.70 16.84 -7.36
C ARG A 104 -0.38 15.40 -6.97
N LEU A 105 -1.22 14.77 -6.14
CA LEU A 105 -1.04 13.37 -5.72
C LEU A 105 -1.13 12.41 -6.91
N LYS A 106 -2.09 12.60 -7.82
CA LYS A 106 -2.19 11.80 -9.05
C LYS A 106 -0.90 11.88 -9.87
N ALA A 107 -0.36 13.08 -10.07
CA ALA A 107 0.89 13.26 -10.83
C ALA A 107 2.08 12.54 -10.15
N GLN A 108 2.19 12.62 -8.82
CA GLN A 108 3.23 11.91 -8.07
C GLN A 108 3.12 10.39 -8.19
N ILE A 109 1.91 9.85 -8.09
CA ILE A 109 1.65 8.40 -8.24
C ILE A 109 2.03 7.94 -9.65
N ASN A 110 1.58 8.65 -10.68
CA ASN A 110 1.88 8.31 -12.07
C ASN A 110 3.39 8.35 -12.36
N ALA A 111 4.08 9.39 -11.86
CA ALA A 111 5.52 9.51 -12.00
C ALA A 111 6.27 8.37 -11.30
N ALA A 112 5.87 8.00 -10.08
CA ALA A 112 6.48 6.91 -9.32
C ALA A 112 6.28 5.53 -9.97
N ALA A 113 5.11 5.30 -10.56
CA ALA A 113 4.78 4.07 -11.29
C ALA A 113 5.36 4.05 -12.73
N GLY A 114 5.93 5.16 -13.21
CA GLY A 114 6.47 5.27 -14.57
C GLY A 114 5.40 5.25 -15.67
N VAL A 115 4.14 5.48 -15.32
CA VAL A 115 3.01 5.57 -16.26
C VAL A 115 2.89 7.02 -16.72
N ARG A 116 3.01 7.27 -18.02
CA ARG A 116 2.75 8.61 -18.58
C ARG A 116 1.27 8.96 -18.41
N ALA A 117 1.01 10.18 -17.97
CA ALA A 117 -0.33 10.74 -17.77
C ALA A 117 -1.09 10.95 -19.09
#